data_AF-A0AA36FQ66-F1
#
_entry.id   AF-A0AA36FQ66-F1
#
_cell.length_a   1.000
_cell.length_b   1.000
_cell.length_c   1.000
_cell.angle_alpha   90.00
_cell.angle_beta   90.00
_cell.angle_gamma   90.00
#
_symmetry.space_group_name_H-M   'P 1'
#
loop_
_entity.id
_entity.type
_entity.pdbx_description
1 polymer ?
#
loop_
_entity_poly.entity_id
_entity_poly.type
_entity_poly.pdbx_seq_one_letter_code
_entity_poly.pdbx_strand_id
1 'polypeptide(L)'
;MEIETYIRDNVPWARLPENVQVLLGASNREYDKLVLEYSVRNQLRYKGNLVRQVKKSEEMYYDIVMKYSESHVMLFPYHLSDIIVRELRTTPFSYYINIFMEMLAAEKSYDSLPNFTAADAVRLLGIGRNQYIDIMNQNKSNRRLFRRNKPIRELLPQKPVNISIEPWWLVCPGSILEADVKSLPALERALVDLLLDEGPQIAATQDLGLIQRLFNAGLVYFDVPVSENDYVYVAPLDGFVMNRVLGDYFETLLYKIFVAIDDQTTVHEIAEMLHIDLQLVKNAISLFCRLGFARKRVTGIEGIRMHSSWATRTISGTTMTASNTQDDLLSLSTGLGELSAALTGEEEEDEDRAVSPRDSQSPATMSAPQTAETASGAGKVALVFDSTLTAFLMMGNLSTALKGHAVTLFEVGKLGDDQLRDFMDLLEKVNRFAEGEAARYSLHATGLLDLLKKLKGAGHEVDMIRGESLLSLDTQSRTRLLHKAYCLAVAVAPLSADGCTLPLSSLPFLGPPIPEVCFCWFRLSIYNLCGSGECIIAVSPRGERVSRLPPWLE
;
A
#
# COMPACT_ATOMS: atom_id res chain seq x y z
N MET A 1 18.22 -11.67 10.55
CA MET A 1 16.92 -11.98 11.20
C MET A 1 17.05 -12.18 12.70
N GLU A 2 17.84 -13.12 13.23
CA GLU A 2 17.88 -13.35 14.70
C GLU A 2 18.34 -12.11 15.51
N ILE A 3 19.42 -11.44 15.10
CA ILE A 3 19.95 -10.28 15.84
C ILE A 3 18.95 -9.11 15.90
N GLU A 4 18.29 -8.83 14.78
CA GLU A 4 17.29 -7.74 14.68
C GLU A 4 16.08 -8.00 15.57
N THR A 5 15.65 -9.26 15.73
CA THR A 5 14.57 -9.60 16.66
C THR A 5 14.95 -9.30 18.10
N TYR A 6 16.18 -9.61 18.54
CA TYR A 6 16.66 -9.24 19.87
C TYR A 6 16.77 -7.72 20.06
N ILE A 7 17.17 -6.97 19.03
CA ILE A 7 17.21 -5.50 19.08
C ILE A 7 15.79 -4.94 19.23
N ARG A 8 14.84 -5.45 18.44
CA ARG A 8 13.42 -5.06 18.49
C ARG A 8 12.79 -5.36 19.85
N ASP A 9 13.15 -6.49 20.46
CA ASP A 9 12.64 -6.90 21.78
C ASP A 9 13.41 -6.22 22.94
N ASN A 10 14.27 -5.25 22.62
CA ASN A 10 15.06 -4.46 23.58
C ASN A 10 15.93 -5.30 24.52
N VAL A 11 16.50 -6.40 24.00
CA VAL A 11 17.42 -7.27 24.77
C VAL A 11 18.82 -6.65 24.80
N PRO A 12 19.35 -6.25 25.96
CA PRO A 12 20.70 -5.69 26.05
C PRO A 12 21.76 -6.77 25.83
N TRP A 13 22.98 -6.36 25.44
CA TRP A 13 24.11 -7.26 25.19
C TRP A 13 24.29 -8.34 26.26
N ALA A 14 24.23 -7.96 27.54
CA ALA A 14 24.42 -8.86 28.68
C ALA A 14 23.39 -10.01 28.78
N ARG A 15 22.24 -9.89 28.10
CA ARG A 15 21.17 -10.90 28.09
C ARG A 15 21.06 -11.62 26.74
N LEU A 16 21.95 -11.33 25.79
CA LEU A 16 21.96 -12.05 24.52
C LEU A 16 22.41 -13.49 24.72
N PRO A 17 21.82 -14.45 24.00
CA PRO A 17 22.31 -15.83 23.97
C PRO A 17 23.78 -15.94 23.54
N GLU A 18 24.53 -16.87 24.15
CA GLU A 18 25.98 -17.03 23.91
C GLU A 18 26.30 -17.31 22.44
N ASN A 19 25.46 -18.06 21.73
CA ASN A 19 25.60 -18.31 20.29
C ASN A 19 25.56 -17.02 19.46
N VAL A 20 24.71 -16.05 19.84
CA VAL A 20 24.59 -14.76 19.17
C VAL A 20 25.78 -13.85 19.53
N GLN A 21 26.23 -13.88 20.78
CA GLN A 21 27.42 -13.13 21.19
C GLN A 21 28.68 -13.62 20.44
N VAL A 22 28.84 -14.94 20.28
CA VAL A 22 29.95 -15.53 19.52
C VAL A 22 29.88 -15.14 18.04
N LEU A 23 28.68 -15.11 17.44
CA LEU A 23 28.48 -14.64 16.06
C LEU A 23 28.95 -13.20 15.86
N LEU A 24 28.79 -12.35 16.88
CA LEU A 24 29.24 -10.95 16.89
C LEU A 24 30.70 -10.79 17.37
N GLY A 25 31.48 -11.88 17.39
CA GLY A 25 32.88 -11.88 17.80
C GLY A 25 33.08 -11.52 19.28
N ALA A 26 32.06 -11.78 20.13
CA ALA A 26 32.00 -11.39 21.54
C ALA A 26 32.23 -9.88 21.79
N SER A 27 32.02 -9.05 20.77
CA SER A 27 32.25 -7.61 20.83
C SER A 27 30.95 -6.86 21.10
N ASN A 28 30.81 -6.31 22.30
CA ASN A 28 29.71 -5.41 22.63
C ASN A 28 29.64 -4.19 21.67
N ARG A 29 30.80 -3.72 21.18
CA ARG A 29 30.86 -2.60 20.22
C ARG A 29 30.21 -2.91 18.88
N GLU A 30 30.30 -4.15 18.41
CA GLU A 30 29.67 -4.53 17.13
C GLU A 30 28.16 -4.59 17.30
N TYR A 31 27.69 -5.07 18.45
CA TYR A 31 26.26 -5.04 18.78
C TYR A 31 25.72 -3.61 18.91
N ASP A 32 26.43 -2.73 19.61
CA ASP A 32 26.08 -1.31 19.73
C ASP A 32 25.96 -0.64 18.35
N LYS A 33 26.86 -0.96 17.42
CA LYS A 33 26.82 -0.47 16.04
C LYS A 33 25.57 -0.97 15.29
N LEU A 34 25.25 -2.26 15.41
CA LEU A 34 24.05 -2.85 14.80
C LEU A 34 22.77 -2.29 15.42
N VAL A 35 22.74 -2.03 16.73
CA VAL A 35 21.62 -1.37 17.41
C VAL A 35 21.41 0.02 16.84
N LEU A 36 22.48 0.80 16.65
CA LEU A 36 22.39 2.14 16.06
C LEU A 36 21.90 2.08 14.60
N GLU A 37 22.47 1.20 13.78
CA GLU A 37 22.09 1.04 12.37
C GLU A 37 20.63 0.60 12.22
N TYR A 38 20.21 -0.39 13.00
CA TYR A 38 18.82 -0.86 13.03
C TYR A 38 17.86 0.24 13.51
N SER A 39 18.24 0.99 14.56
CA SER A 39 17.39 2.05 15.11
C SER A 39 17.21 3.21 14.12
N VAL A 40 18.28 3.58 13.41
CA VAL A 40 18.25 4.63 12.38
C VAL A 40 17.44 4.18 11.17
N ARG A 41 17.67 2.95 10.68
CA ARG A 41 16.95 2.40 9.52
C ARG A 41 15.44 2.25 9.74
N ASN A 42 15.03 1.93 10.97
CA ASN A 42 13.62 1.78 11.34
C ASN A 42 13.04 3.04 12.03
N GLN A 43 13.77 4.15 12.04
CA GLN A 43 13.34 5.43 12.63
C GLN A 43 12.79 5.28 14.06
N LEU A 44 13.48 4.50 14.90
CA LEU A 44 13.00 4.18 16.26
C LEU A 44 13.11 5.39 17.19
N ARG A 45 12.17 5.48 18.14
CA ARG A 45 12.20 6.51 19.18
C ARG A 45 13.38 6.29 20.12
N TYR A 46 14.06 7.36 20.54
CA TYR A 46 15.20 7.31 21.44
C TYR A 46 14.81 6.76 22.82
N LYS A 47 13.70 7.27 23.36
CA LYS A 47 13.13 6.83 24.64
C LYS A 47 12.41 5.48 24.44
N GLY A 48 12.71 4.54 25.34
CA GLY A 48 12.13 3.19 25.32
C GLY A 48 12.95 2.14 24.56
N ASN A 49 13.94 2.57 23.76
CA ASN A 49 14.76 1.65 22.96
C ASN A 49 16.23 1.56 23.42
N LEU A 50 16.92 0.49 23.02
CA LEU A 50 18.33 0.24 23.32
C LEU A 50 19.28 1.35 22.87
N VAL A 51 18.91 2.13 21.84
CA VAL A 51 19.75 3.22 21.30
C VAL A 51 20.14 4.27 22.35
N ARG A 52 19.33 4.42 23.41
CA ARG A 52 19.67 5.29 24.55
C ARG A 52 20.95 4.87 25.27
N GLN A 53 21.24 3.57 25.31
CA GLN A 53 22.45 3.04 25.94
C GLN A 53 23.68 3.24 25.05
N VAL A 54 23.47 3.19 23.73
CA VAL A 54 24.52 3.32 22.71
C VAL A 54 24.91 4.79 22.49
N LYS A 55 23.93 5.66 22.31
CA LYS A 55 24.11 7.08 22.01
C LYS A 55 23.56 7.91 23.16
N LYS A 56 24.40 8.70 23.83
CA LYS A 56 23.99 9.48 25.02
C LYS A 56 23.21 10.77 24.70
N SER A 57 23.41 11.33 23.51
CA SER A 57 22.73 12.56 23.08
C SER A 57 21.54 12.19 22.20
N GLU A 58 20.34 12.57 22.66
CA GLU A 58 19.07 12.40 21.97
C GLU A 58 19.01 13.24 20.68
N GLU A 59 19.39 14.51 20.76
CA GLU A 59 19.45 15.44 19.62
C GLU A 59 20.36 14.93 18.50
N MET A 60 21.60 14.54 18.83
CA MET A 60 22.55 14.00 17.84
C MET A 60 22.08 12.68 17.24
N TYR A 61 21.26 11.90 17.95
CA TYR A 61 20.68 10.68 17.39
C TYR A 61 19.64 11.03 16.33
N TYR A 62 18.71 11.94 16.64
CA TYR A 62 17.69 12.34 15.68
C TYR A 62 18.27 13.08 14.47
N ASP A 63 19.35 13.84 14.62
CA ASP A 63 20.10 14.38 13.48
C ASP A 63 20.63 13.30 12.53
N ILE A 64 21.13 12.18 13.08
CA ILE A 64 21.58 11.04 12.28
C ILE A 64 20.39 10.38 11.59
N VAL A 65 19.27 10.19 12.29
CA VAL A 65 18.03 9.63 11.73
C VAL A 65 17.55 10.48 10.56
N MET A 66 17.51 11.81 10.72
CA MET A 66 17.04 12.73 9.67
C MET A 66 17.96 12.70 8.45
N LYS A 67 19.28 12.81 8.64
CA LYS A 67 20.24 12.74 7.51
C LYS A 67 20.19 11.41 6.77
N TYR A 68 20.07 10.31 7.51
CA TYR A 68 19.93 8.99 6.91
C TYR A 68 18.61 8.89 6.11
N SER A 69 17.50 9.36 6.68
CA SER A 69 16.18 9.36 6.04
C SER A 69 16.16 10.22 4.76
N GLU A 70 16.77 11.42 4.79
CA GLU A 70 16.90 12.29 3.60
C GLU A 70 17.72 11.61 2.49
N SER A 71 18.90 11.06 2.83
CA SER A 71 19.79 10.43 1.84
C SER A 71 19.20 9.16 1.18
N HIS A 72 18.36 8.42 1.90
CA HIS A 72 17.66 7.23 1.43
C HIS A 72 16.25 7.53 0.91
N VAL A 73 15.83 8.80 0.89
CA VAL A 73 14.54 9.23 0.33
C VAL A 73 13.36 8.55 1.05
N MET A 74 13.47 8.43 2.38
CA MET A 74 12.45 7.81 3.21
C MET A 74 11.28 8.77 3.46
N LEU A 75 10.12 8.20 3.76
CA LEU A 75 8.96 8.96 4.21
C LEU A 75 9.30 9.76 5.48
N PHE A 76 8.74 10.97 5.60
CA PHE A 76 8.86 11.75 6.82
C PHE A 76 8.31 10.95 8.03
N PRO A 77 9.09 10.77 9.11
CA PRO A 77 8.68 9.98 10.27
C PRO A 77 7.63 10.73 11.12
N TYR A 78 6.37 10.66 10.71
CA TYR A 78 5.27 11.38 11.40
C TYR A 78 5.09 10.98 12.87
N HIS A 79 5.44 9.74 13.25
CA HIS A 79 5.41 9.28 14.64
C HIS A 79 6.47 9.94 15.53
N LEU A 80 7.42 10.68 14.95
CA LEU A 80 8.44 11.47 15.63
C LEU A 80 8.21 12.98 15.45
N SER A 81 7.05 13.41 14.95
CA SER A 81 6.76 14.84 14.71
C SER A 81 6.90 15.69 15.97
N ASP A 82 6.56 15.14 17.13
CA ASP A 82 6.67 15.77 18.44
C ASP A 82 8.10 16.16 18.81
N ILE A 83 9.08 15.46 18.26
CA ILE A 83 10.50 15.72 18.45
C ILE A 83 11.09 16.49 17.27
N ILE A 84 10.80 16.08 16.03
CA ILE A 84 11.43 16.66 14.84
C ILE A 84 10.93 18.07 14.58
N VAL A 85 9.62 18.30 14.70
CA VAL A 85 9.05 19.64 14.44
C VAL A 85 9.32 20.56 15.63
N ARG A 86 9.27 20.03 16.85
CA ARG A 86 9.39 20.83 18.09
C ARG A 86 10.82 21.09 18.51
N GLU A 87 11.71 20.10 18.42
CA GLU A 87 13.09 20.18 18.92
C GLU A 87 14.06 20.48 17.79
N LEU A 88 13.95 19.80 16.64
CA LEU A 88 14.83 20.01 15.47
C LEU A 88 14.35 21.12 14.53
N ARG A 89 13.19 21.74 14.80
CA ARG A 89 12.57 22.80 13.97
C ARG A 89 12.45 22.42 12.48
N THR A 90 12.34 21.13 12.18
CA THR A 90 12.24 20.65 10.80
C THR A 90 10.80 20.29 10.51
N THR A 91 10.19 21.00 9.57
CA THR A 91 8.82 20.69 9.12
C THR A 91 8.83 19.62 8.03
N PRO A 92 7.74 18.86 7.84
CA PRO A 92 7.62 17.92 6.72
C PRO A 92 7.88 18.60 5.37
N PHE A 93 7.41 19.84 5.20
CA PHE A 93 7.67 20.64 4.00
C PHE A 93 9.17 20.89 3.79
N SER A 94 9.90 21.36 4.81
CA SER A 94 11.34 21.59 4.68
C SER A 94 12.12 20.31 4.42
N TYR A 95 11.71 19.19 5.01
CA TYR A 95 12.31 17.88 4.80
C TYR A 95 12.21 17.44 3.34
N TYR A 96 11.02 17.46 2.74
CA TYR A 96 10.87 17.08 1.33
C TYR A 96 11.54 18.07 0.39
N ILE A 97 11.59 19.36 0.71
CA ILE A 97 12.37 20.33 -0.07
C ILE A 97 13.86 19.93 -0.08
N ASN A 98 14.44 19.54 1.06
CA ASN A 98 15.83 19.10 1.13
C ASN A 98 16.08 17.86 0.27
N ILE A 99 15.21 16.85 0.37
CA ILE A 99 15.26 15.65 -0.49
C ILE A 99 15.25 16.04 -1.97
N PHE A 100 14.30 16.89 -2.40
CA PHE A 100 14.21 17.29 -3.80
C PHE A 100 15.42 18.12 -4.26
N MET A 101 16.00 18.95 -3.38
CA MET A 101 17.24 19.66 -3.70
C MET A 101 18.39 18.69 -3.95
N GLU A 102 18.57 17.67 -3.10
CA GLU A 102 19.62 16.65 -3.26
C GLU A 102 19.39 15.80 -4.50
N MET A 103 18.15 15.37 -4.75
CA MET A 103 17.79 14.62 -5.96
C MET A 103 18.06 15.42 -7.23
N LEU A 104 17.70 16.71 -7.27
CA LEU A 104 17.97 17.60 -8.40
C LEU A 104 19.47 17.87 -8.58
N ALA A 105 20.23 17.97 -7.48
CA ALA A 105 21.68 18.14 -7.53
C ALA A 105 22.38 16.90 -8.08
N ALA A 106 21.92 15.71 -7.68
CA ALA A 106 22.42 14.40 -8.11
C ALA A 106 21.80 13.89 -9.42
N GLU A 107 20.88 14.63 -10.03
CA GLU A 107 20.14 14.27 -11.25
C GLU A 107 19.41 12.90 -11.17
N LYS A 108 18.93 12.53 -9.98
CA LYS A 108 18.15 11.30 -9.75
C LYS A 108 16.79 11.38 -10.43
N SER A 109 16.26 10.23 -10.88
CA SER A 109 14.90 10.16 -11.43
C SER A 109 13.84 10.30 -10.33
N TYR A 110 12.67 10.84 -10.67
CA TYR A 110 11.53 10.86 -9.76
C TYR A 110 11.10 9.43 -9.36
N ASP A 111 11.25 8.49 -10.29
CA ASP A 111 10.91 7.08 -10.12
C ASP A 111 11.78 6.37 -9.06
N SER A 112 12.74 7.05 -8.43
CA SER A 112 13.52 6.57 -7.28
C SER A 112 12.88 6.85 -5.90
N LEU A 113 11.80 7.65 -5.86
CA LEU A 113 11.01 7.87 -4.64
C LEU A 113 10.13 6.64 -4.33
N PRO A 114 10.08 6.15 -3.09
CA PRO A 114 9.03 5.23 -2.63
C PRO A 114 7.62 5.81 -2.86
N ASN A 115 6.59 4.97 -3.02
CA ASN A 115 5.25 5.41 -3.43
C ASN A 115 4.60 6.31 -2.38
N PHE A 116 4.67 5.92 -1.11
CA PHE A 116 4.13 6.73 -0.01
C PHE A 116 4.90 8.03 0.19
N THR A 117 6.23 8.01 -0.01
CA THR A 117 7.07 9.23 0.02
C THR A 117 6.67 10.17 -1.11
N ALA A 118 6.48 9.65 -2.32
CA ALA A 118 6.08 10.44 -3.47
C ALA A 118 4.66 11.02 -3.29
N ALA A 119 3.72 10.23 -2.78
CA ALA A 119 2.36 10.68 -2.47
C ALA A 119 2.36 11.83 -1.44
N ASP A 120 3.16 11.73 -0.38
CA ASP A 120 3.26 12.79 0.62
C ASP A 120 3.98 14.04 0.09
N ALA A 121 5.00 13.86 -0.76
CA ALA A 121 5.67 14.96 -1.43
C ALA A 121 4.71 15.70 -2.40
N VAL A 122 3.86 14.99 -3.14
CA VAL A 122 2.81 15.61 -3.97
C VAL A 122 1.83 16.39 -3.09
N ARG A 123 1.40 15.81 -1.97
CA ARG A 123 0.46 16.44 -1.04
C ARG A 123 0.99 17.75 -0.45
N LEU A 124 2.28 17.80 -0.12
CA LEU A 124 2.90 18.96 0.56
C LEU A 124 3.54 19.97 -0.41
N LEU A 125 4.23 19.49 -1.44
CA LEU A 125 4.96 20.33 -2.40
C LEU A 125 4.15 20.64 -3.67
N GLY A 126 3.19 19.79 -4.03
CA GLY A 126 2.50 19.87 -5.32
C GLY A 126 3.35 19.44 -6.51
N ILE A 127 4.45 18.71 -6.28
CA ILE A 127 5.37 18.25 -7.33
C ILE A 127 5.12 16.78 -7.61
N GLY A 128 4.36 16.49 -8.66
CA GLY A 128 4.27 15.16 -9.25
C GLY A 128 5.43 14.88 -10.21
N ARG A 129 5.38 13.70 -10.84
CA ARG A 129 6.41 13.21 -11.76
C ARG A 129 6.71 14.20 -12.89
N ASN A 130 5.68 14.70 -13.55
CA ASN A 130 5.86 15.58 -14.71
C ASN A 130 6.34 16.97 -14.29
N GLN A 131 5.83 17.52 -13.18
CA GLN A 131 6.36 18.76 -12.62
C GLN A 131 7.84 18.61 -12.23
N TYR A 132 8.25 17.47 -11.68
CA TYR A 132 9.65 17.21 -11.37
C TYR A 132 10.54 17.15 -12.62
N ILE A 133 10.09 16.46 -13.68
CA ILE A 133 10.80 16.39 -14.96
C ILE A 133 11.00 17.78 -15.54
N ASP A 134 9.97 18.63 -15.50
CA ASP A 134 10.05 20.02 -15.95
C ASP A 134 11.06 20.83 -15.15
N ILE A 135 11.03 20.72 -13.82
CA ILE A 135 12.00 21.38 -12.92
C ILE A 135 13.42 20.89 -13.19
N MET A 136 13.61 19.58 -13.39
CA MET A 136 14.91 18.98 -13.73
C MET A 136 15.43 19.52 -15.07
N ASN A 137 14.59 19.62 -16.09
CA ASN A 137 14.94 20.17 -17.39
C ASN A 137 15.29 21.67 -17.32
N GLN A 138 14.56 22.44 -16.50
CA GLN A 138 14.88 23.83 -16.20
C GLN A 138 16.23 23.97 -15.47
N ASN A 139 16.53 23.10 -14.51
CA ASN A 139 17.82 23.08 -13.81
C ASN A 139 18.98 22.76 -14.76
N LYS A 140 18.82 21.75 -15.63
CA LYS A 140 19.82 21.37 -16.65
C LYS A 140 20.08 22.47 -17.67
N SER A 141 19.03 23.17 -18.12
CA SER A 141 19.17 24.28 -19.07
C SER A 141 19.81 25.52 -18.46
N ASN A 142 19.53 25.82 -17.19
CA ASN A 142 20.18 26.92 -16.46
C ASN A 142 21.70 26.74 -16.31
N ARG A 143 22.20 25.50 -16.28
CA ARG A 143 23.64 25.20 -16.20
C ARG A 143 24.40 25.46 -17.51
N ARG A 144 23.72 25.62 -18.65
CA ARG A 144 24.37 25.49 -19.98
C ARG A 144 24.77 26.78 -20.70
N LEU A 145 24.33 27.99 -20.33
CA LEU A 145 24.82 29.22 -20.99
C LEU A 145 24.62 30.47 -20.11
N PHE A 146 25.72 31.14 -19.74
CA PHE A 146 25.88 32.58 -19.38
C PHE A 146 24.76 33.31 -18.60
N ARG A 147 23.83 32.60 -17.96
CA ARG A 147 22.82 33.12 -17.06
C ARG A 147 23.29 32.88 -15.63
N ARG A 148 23.05 33.87 -14.77
CA ARG A 148 23.32 33.78 -13.33
C ARG A 148 22.66 32.51 -12.80
N ASN A 149 23.46 31.55 -12.30
CA ASN A 149 22.96 30.29 -11.76
C ASN A 149 21.90 30.60 -10.70
N LYS A 150 20.63 30.32 -11.00
CA LYS A 150 19.57 30.39 -9.98
C LYS A 150 19.80 29.22 -9.02
N PRO A 151 19.82 29.45 -7.70
CA PRO A 151 19.90 28.37 -6.73
C PRO A 151 18.72 27.43 -6.90
N ILE A 152 18.93 26.12 -6.74
CA ILE A 152 17.88 25.07 -6.90
C ILE A 152 16.66 25.39 -6.02
N ARG A 153 16.88 25.99 -4.84
CA ARG A 153 15.84 26.45 -3.93
C ARG A 153 14.82 27.38 -4.60
N GLU A 154 15.22 28.22 -5.55
CA GLU A 154 14.30 29.14 -6.26
C GLU A 154 13.40 28.42 -7.28
N LEU A 155 13.80 27.23 -7.75
CA LEU A 155 12.98 26.41 -8.65
C LEU A 155 11.91 25.60 -7.89
N LEU A 156 12.11 25.42 -6.59
CA LEU A 156 11.19 24.68 -5.73
C LEU A 156 10.14 25.61 -5.08
N PRO A 157 8.97 25.05 -4.69
CA PRO A 157 7.96 25.77 -3.94
C PRO A 157 8.54 26.41 -2.68
N GLN A 158 8.13 27.66 -2.40
CA GLN A 158 8.54 28.38 -1.17
C GLN A 158 7.55 28.20 -0.02
N LYS A 159 6.32 27.77 -0.33
CA LYS A 159 5.26 27.54 0.64
C LYS A 159 4.62 26.18 0.38
N PRO A 160 4.16 25.48 1.42
CA PRO A 160 3.40 24.25 1.25
C PRO A 160 2.09 24.51 0.52
N VAL A 161 1.62 23.49 -0.18
CA VAL A 161 0.27 23.45 -0.75
C VAL A 161 -0.76 23.38 0.38
N ASN A 162 -1.93 24.00 0.19
CA ASN A 162 -3.02 23.91 1.16
C ASN A 162 -3.52 22.45 1.25
N ILE A 163 -3.23 21.79 2.36
CA ILE A 163 -3.65 20.41 2.59
C ILE A 163 -5.13 20.31 3.01
N SER A 164 -5.75 19.17 2.72
CA SER A 164 -7.04 18.80 3.30
C SER A 164 -6.84 18.44 4.77
N ILE A 165 -7.29 19.31 5.67
CA ILE A 165 -7.28 19.08 7.12
C ILE A 165 -8.65 18.52 7.48
N GLU A 166 -8.67 17.38 8.18
CA GLU A 166 -9.91 16.82 8.71
C GLU A 166 -10.25 17.42 10.08
N PRO A 167 -11.54 17.57 10.43
CA PRO A 167 -11.94 18.26 11.65
C PRO A 167 -11.50 17.56 12.95
N TRP A 168 -11.28 16.24 12.91
CA TRP A 168 -10.89 15.44 14.08
C TRP A 168 -9.39 15.40 14.33
N TRP A 169 -8.57 16.00 13.47
CA TRP A 169 -7.12 16.07 13.68
C TRP A 169 -6.77 16.95 14.88
N LEU A 170 -5.62 16.68 15.48
CA LEU A 170 -5.08 17.48 16.58
C LEU A 170 -4.07 18.48 16.03
N VAL A 171 -4.24 19.74 16.40
CA VAL A 171 -3.30 20.83 16.14
C VAL A 171 -2.31 20.86 17.30
N CYS A 172 -1.04 20.65 16.99
CA CYS A 172 0.04 20.62 17.98
C CYS A 172 1.00 21.80 17.78
N PRO A 173 1.52 22.39 18.88
CA PRO A 173 2.53 23.45 18.77
C PRO A 173 3.85 22.87 18.24
N GLY A 174 4.40 23.51 17.21
CA GLY A 174 5.74 23.23 16.70
C GLY A 174 6.83 23.95 17.51
N SER A 175 7.96 24.24 16.87
CA SER A 175 9.03 25.05 17.46
C SER A 175 8.72 26.55 17.32
N ILE A 176 8.03 27.12 18.32
CA ILE A 176 7.65 28.54 18.34
C ILE A 176 8.68 29.35 19.14
N LEU A 177 9.35 30.32 18.50
CA LEU A 177 10.27 31.24 19.18
C LEU A 177 9.60 32.59 19.49
N GLU A 178 10.15 33.35 20.43
CA GLU A 178 9.62 34.69 20.78
C GLU A 178 9.55 35.65 19.58
N ALA A 179 10.50 35.55 18.66
CA ALA A 179 10.52 36.36 17.44
C ALA A 179 9.31 36.06 16.54
N ASP A 180 8.90 34.79 16.47
CA ASP A 180 7.77 34.34 15.67
C ASP A 180 6.47 34.92 16.26
N VAL A 181 6.29 34.83 17.58
CA VAL A 181 5.12 35.36 18.30
C VAL A 181 4.93 36.87 18.14
N LYS A 182 6.04 37.64 18.09
CA LYS A 182 6.01 39.09 17.88
C LYS A 182 5.52 39.47 16.49
N SER A 183 5.77 38.63 15.48
CA SER A 183 5.38 38.87 14.09
C SER A 183 3.91 38.52 13.79
N LEU A 184 3.26 37.75 14.67
CA LEU A 184 1.91 37.24 14.42
C LEU A 184 0.79 38.30 14.60
N PRO A 185 -0.29 38.21 13.81
CA PRO A 185 -1.55 38.90 14.09
C PRO A 185 -2.15 38.49 15.45
N ALA A 186 -3.01 39.34 16.02
CA ALA A 186 -3.60 39.11 17.35
C ALA A 186 -4.38 37.78 17.47
N LEU A 187 -5.15 37.40 16.45
CA LEU A 187 -5.93 36.15 16.44
C LEU A 187 -5.03 34.91 16.34
N GLU A 188 -3.97 34.97 15.54
CA GLU A 188 -3.00 33.88 15.40
C GLU A 188 -2.20 33.69 16.68
N ARG A 189 -1.80 34.80 17.32
CA ARG A 189 -1.14 34.79 18.62
C ARG A 189 -2.02 34.15 19.69
N ALA A 190 -3.30 34.53 19.78
CA ALA A 190 -4.21 33.95 20.78
C ALA A 190 -4.35 32.43 20.64
N LEU A 191 -4.39 31.91 19.40
CA LEU A 191 -4.41 30.47 19.15
C LEU A 191 -3.08 29.80 19.53
N VAL A 192 -1.95 30.45 19.25
CA VAL A 192 -0.63 29.97 19.67
C VAL A 192 -0.51 29.92 21.20
N ASP A 193 -0.94 30.97 21.89
CA ASP A 193 -0.92 31.03 23.36
C ASP A 193 -1.78 29.89 23.94
N LEU A 194 -2.99 29.67 23.38
CA LEU A 194 -3.84 28.54 23.75
C LEU A 194 -3.15 27.17 23.58
N LEU A 195 -2.44 26.96 22.46
CA LEU A 195 -1.72 25.72 22.19
C LEU A 195 -0.53 25.49 23.14
N LEU A 196 0.10 26.57 23.61
CA LEU A 196 1.20 26.51 24.56
C LEU A 196 0.72 26.29 26.00
N ASP A 197 -0.41 26.89 26.38
CA ASP A 197 -0.96 26.84 27.73
C ASP A 197 -1.77 25.56 27.99
N GLU A 198 -2.67 25.19 27.06
CA GLU A 198 -3.58 24.05 27.22
C GLU A 198 -3.12 22.79 26.48
N GLY A 199 -2.14 22.91 25.57
CA GLY A 199 -1.64 21.80 24.76
C GLY A 199 -2.44 21.59 23.46
N PRO A 200 -2.36 20.39 22.85
CA PRO A 200 -2.97 20.10 21.55
C PRO A 200 -4.49 20.32 21.53
N GLN A 201 -4.98 20.94 20.46
CA GLN A 201 -6.41 21.28 20.30
C GLN A 201 -7.02 20.53 19.11
N ILE A 202 -8.30 20.18 19.20
CA ILE A 202 -9.02 19.55 18.08
C ILE A 202 -9.25 20.59 16.97
N ALA A 203 -8.95 20.25 15.72
CA ALA A 203 -9.04 21.19 14.59
C ALA A 203 -10.46 21.75 14.40
N ALA A 204 -11.50 20.95 14.63
CA ALA A 204 -12.91 21.32 14.51
C ALA A 204 -13.32 22.50 15.41
N THR A 205 -12.67 22.68 16.57
CA THR A 205 -13.04 23.74 17.53
C THR A 205 -12.45 25.08 17.16
N GLN A 206 -11.46 25.10 16.27
CA GLN A 206 -10.68 26.26 15.87
C GLN A 206 -11.03 26.70 14.45
N ASP A 207 -10.64 27.93 14.10
CA ASP A 207 -10.84 28.44 12.74
C ASP A 207 -9.85 27.80 11.74
N LEU A 208 -10.39 27.11 10.74
CA LEU A 208 -9.61 26.49 9.66
C LEU A 208 -8.66 27.47 8.96
N GLY A 209 -9.09 28.73 8.75
CA GLY A 209 -8.26 29.75 8.09
C GLY A 209 -7.06 30.20 8.94
N LEU A 210 -7.20 30.21 10.28
CA LEU A 210 -6.09 30.46 11.20
C LEU A 210 -5.13 29.28 11.24
N ILE A 211 -5.67 28.06 11.37
CA ILE A 211 -4.89 26.81 11.40
C ILE A 211 -4.02 26.67 10.14
N GLN A 212 -4.59 26.90 8.95
CA GLN A 212 -3.85 26.81 7.69
C GLN A 212 -2.72 27.84 7.61
N ARG A 213 -2.94 29.06 8.10
CA ARG A 213 -1.89 30.11 8.12
C ARG A 213 -0.75 29.74 9.07
N LEU A 214 -1.07 29.27 10.27
CA LEU A 214 -0.06 28.80 11.23
C LEU A 214 0.73 27.61 10.69
N PHE A 215 0.06 26.67 10.00
CA PHE A 215 0.72 25.54 9.36
C PHE A 215 1.66 25.99 8.24
N ASN A 216 1.20 26.91 7.38
CA ASN A 216 2.01 27.46 6.29
C ASN A 216 3.21 28.28 6.81
N ALA A 217 3.11 28.83 8.02
CA ALA A 217 4.21 29.49 8.72
C ALA A 217 5.17 28.49 9.42
N GLY A 218 4.82 27.20 9.48
CA GLY A 218 5.62 26.17 10.15
C GLY A 218 5.55 26.20 11.68
N LEU A 219 4.56 26.89 12.26
CA LEU A 219 4.43 27.06 13.71
C LEU A 219 3.62 25.95 14.39
N VAL A 220 2.81 25.23 13.62
CA VAL A 220 2.00 24.10 14.10
C VAL A 220 2.20 22.90 13.18
N TYR A 221 2.01 21.71 13.73
CA TYR A 221 1.88 20.48 12.97
C TYR A 221 0.61 19.73 13.38
N PHE A 222 0.25 18.72 12.60
CA PHE A 222 -0.95 17.93 12.86
C PHE A 222 -0.60 16.54 13.36
N ASP A 223 -1.19 16.16 14.48
CA ASP A 223 -1.27 14.76 14.89
C ASP A 223 -2.62 14.18 14.45
N VAL A 224 -2.60 12.92 14.01
CA VAL A 224 -3.76 12.22 13.46
C VAL A 224 -4.02 11.02 14.37
N PRO A 225 -4.84 11.21 15.43
CA PRO A 225 -4.95 10.25 16.52
C PRO A 225 -5.70 8.97 16.10
N VAL A 226 -5.09 7.81 16.33
CA VAL A 226 -5.68 6.50 16.06
C VAL A 226 -5.72 5.69 17.36
N SER A 227 -6.91 5.26 17.74
CA SER A 227 -7.21 4.40 18.87
C SER A 227 -7.33 2.93 18.44
N GLU A 228 -7.20 2.03 19.40
CA GLU A 228 -7.16 0.57 19.16
C GLU A 228 -8.49 0.00 18.69
N ASN A 229 -9.59 0.61 19.12
CA ASN A 229 -10.96 0.20 18.82
C ASN A 229 -11.54 0.94 17.60
N ASP A 230 -10.72 1.70 16.89
CA ASP A 230 -11.19 2.46 15.73
C ASP A 230 -11.45 1.53 14.55
N TYR A 231 -12.54 1.80 13.84
CA TYR A 231 -12.85 1.17 12.55
C TYR A 231 -12.44 2.09 11.42
N VAL A 232 -11.69 1.54 10.47
CA VAL A 232 -11.08 2.28 9.36
C VAL A 232 -11.41 1.56 8.06
N TYR A 233 -11.64 2.33 7.01
CA TYR A 233 -11.87 1.80 5.68
C TYR A 233 -10.98 2.54 4.67
N VAL A 234 -10.58 1.84 3.63
CA VAL A 234 -9.83 2.43 2.51
C VAL A 234 -10.81 3.26 1.67
N ALA A 235 -10.38 4.42 1.15
CA ALA A 235 -11.12 5.21 0.17
C ALA A 235 -10.52 4.98 -1.24
N PRO A 236 -11.27 5.23 -2.32
CA PRO A 236 -10.72 5.11 -3.67
C PRO A 236 -9.46 5.97 -3.84
N LEU A 237 -8.40 5.34 -4.36
CA LEU A 237 -7.10 5.98 -4.53
C LEU A 237 -7.07 6.84 -5.80
N ASP A 238 -7.56 8.07 -5.70
CA ASP A 238 -7.44 9.06 -6.77
C ASP A 238 -6.08 9.77 -6.71
N GLY A 239 -5.33 9.73 -7.81
CA GLY A 239 -4.03 10.41 -7.91
C GLY A 239 -2.87 9.72 -7.18
N PHE A 240 -2.99 8.42 -6.88
CA PHE A 240 -1.90 7.64 -6.29
C PHE A 240 -0.66 7.64 -7.18
N VAL A 241 0.51 7.81 -6.56
CA VAL A 241 1.79 7.83 -7.25
C VAL A 241 2.39 6.43 -7.21
N MET A 242 2.53 5.81 -8.38
CA MET A 242 3.09 4.48 -8.55
C MET A 242 4.49 4.56 -9.18
N ASN A 243 5.51 4.41 -8.34
CA ASN A 243 6.91 4.26 -8.73
C ASN A 243 7.33 2.79 -8.59
N ARG A 244 8.34 2.36 -9.36
CA ARG A 244 8.81 0.96 -9.40
C ARG A 244 9.90 0.63 -8.36
N VAL A 245 9.95 1.37 -7.24
CA VAL A 245 11.02 1.20 -6.24
C VAL A 245 10.69 0.03 -5.32
N LEU A 246 11.62 -0.92 -5.22
CA LEU A 246 11.56 -2.03 -4.28
C LEU A 246 12.67 -1.85 -3.24
N GLY A 247 12.36 -2.03 -1.95
CA GLY A 247 13.38 -2.16 -0.91
C GLY A 247 13.20 -1.31 0.35
N ASP A 248 12.19 -0.44 0.43
CA ASP A 248 11.85 0.21 1.69
C ASP A 248 11.07 -0.76 2.60
N TYR A 249 11.64 -1.03 3.77
CA TYR A 249 11.03 -1.88 4.79
C TYR A 249 9.69 -1.30 5.26
N PHE A 250 9.62 0.03 5.42
CA PHE A 250 8.42 0.69 5.91
C PHE A 250 7.29 0.63 4.88
N GLU A 251 7.58 0.92 3.61
CA GLU A 251 6.64 0.72 2.50
C GLU A 251 6.08 -0.70 2.43
N THR A 252 6.95 -1.71 2.56
CA THR A 252 6.52 -3.12 2.60
C THR A 252 5.56 -3.39 3.77
N LEU A 253 5.83 -2.82 4.95
CA LEU A 253 4.94 -2.90 6.11
C LEU A 253 3.60 -2.22 5.86
N LEU A 254 3.61 -1.03 5.23
CA LEU A 254 2.41 -0.29 4.88
C LEU A 254 1.52 -1.14 3.97
N TYR A 255 2.04 -1.74 2.90
CA TYR A 255 1.25 -2.59 2.00
C TYR A 255 0.62 -3.79 2.72
N LYS A 256 1.34 -4.46 3.65
CA LYS A 256 0.77 -5.55 4.45
C LYS A 256 -0.44 -5.10 5.28
N ILE A 257 -0.34 -3.94 5.93
CA ILE A 257 -1.44 -3.37 6.70
C ILE A 257 -2.57 -2.94 5.77
N PHE A 258 -2.25 -2.36 4.62
CA PHE A 258 -3.21 -1.86 3.64
C PHE A 258 -4.14 -2.95 3.11
N VAL A 259 -3.60 -4.14 2.82
CA VAL A 259 -4.38 -5.32 2.41
C VAL A 259 -5.27 -5.85 3.55
N ALA A 260 -4.84 -5.70 4.80
CA ALA A 260 -5.54 -6.21 5.97
C ALA A 260 -6.67 -5.31 6.48
N ILE A 261 -6.76 -4.06 6.01
CA ILE A 261 -7.84 -3.15 6.40
C ILE A 261 -9.19 -3.71 5.92
N ASP A 262 -10.11 -3.87 6.86
CA ASP A 262 -11.50 -4.18 6.60
C ASP A 262 -12.40 -3.26 7.43
N ASP A 263 -13.58 -2.97 6.90
CA ASP A 263 -14.53 -2.04 7.52
C ASP A 263 -15.12 -2.57 8.83
N GLN A 264 -15.08 -3.90 9.04
CA GLN A 264 -15.57 -4.59 10.23
C GLN A 264 -14.46 -4.94 11.23
N THR A 265 -13.19 -4.61 10.94
CA THR A 265 -12.06 -4.94 11.80
C THR A 265 -11.54 -3.72 12.54
N THR A 266 -11.20 -3.90 13.83
CA THR A 266 -10.56 -2.83 14.61
C THR A 266 -9.05 -2.80 14.38
N VAL A 267 -8.42 -1.67 14.70
CA VAL A 267 -6.95 -1.52 14.64
C VAL A 267 -6.23 -2.58 15.47
N HIS A 268 -6.77 -2.93 16.65
CA HIS A 268 -6.23 -3.99 17.51
C HIS A 268 -6.24 -5.35 16.81
N GLU A 269 -7.37 -5.71 16.21
CA GLU A 269 -7.52 -6.99 15.52
C GLU A 269 -6.60 -7.09 14.29
N ILE A 270 -6.37 -5.98 13.58
CA ILE A 270 -5.41 -5.93 12.47
C ILE A 270 -3.99 -6.25 12.97
N ALA A 271 -3.59 -5.69 14.12
CA ALA A 271 -2.30 -5.96 14.73
C ALA A 271 -2.13 -7.44 15.12
N GLU A 272 -3.16 -8.04 15.74
CA GLU A 272 -3.17 -9.47 16.10
C GLU A 272 -3.17 -10.39 14.86
N MET A 273 -3.91 -10.03 13.80
CA MET A 273 -3.95 -10.83 12.57
C MET A 273 -2.58 -10.88 11.87
N LEU A 274 -1.87 -9.75 11.85
CA LEU A 274 -0.59 -9.60 11.16
C LEU A 274 0.63 -9.91 12.03
N HIS A 275 0.47 -10.10 13.35
CA HIS A 275 1.57 -10.16 14.33
C HIS A 275 2.55 -8.97 14.21
N ILE A 276 1.99 -7.77 14.05
CA ILE A 276 2.73 -6.52 14.01
C ILE A 276 2.45 -5.76 15.31
N ASP A 277 3.45 -5.05 15.82
CA ASP A 277 3.29 -4.19 16.98
C ASP A 277 2.15 -3.17 16.78
N LEU A 278 1.28 -3.04 17.77
CA LEU A 278 0.08 -2.21 17.71
C LEU A 278 0.40 -0.74 17.45
N GLN A 279 1.53 -0.23 17.94
CA GLN A 279 1.94 1.15 17.69
C GLN A 279 2.33 1.36 16.23
N LEU A 280 2.98 0.38 15.60
CA LEU A 280 3.29 0.46 14.17
C LEU A 280 2.02 0.47 13.31
N VAL A 281 1.02 -0.34 13.66
CA VAL A 281 -0.27 -0.35 12.96
C VAL A 281 -1.00 1.00 13.12
N LYS A 282 -1.03 1.56 14.33
CA LYS A 282 -1.57 2.91 14.58
C LYS A 282 -0.86 3.97 13.74
N ASN A 283 0.48 3.93 13.68
CA ASN A 283 1.27 4.89 12.89
C ASN A 283 0.98 4.76 11.39
N ALA A 284 0.85 3.54 10.87
CA ALA A 284 0.51 3.29 9.47
C ALA A 284 -0.91 3.80 9.13
N ILE A 285 -1.90 3.52 9.98
CA ILE A 285 -3.28 3.99 9.79
C ILE A 285 -3.34 5.52 9.89
N SER A 286 -2.61 6.12 10.84
CA SER A 286 -2.48 7.58 10.98
C SER A 286 -1.94 8.20 9.69
N LEU A 287 -0.92 7.57 9.08
CA LEU A 287 -0.39 7.98 7.78
C LEU A 287 -1.42 7.84 6.65
N PHE A 288 -2.12 6.71 6.55
CA PHE A 288 -3.13 6.51 5.51
C PHE A 288 -4.27 7.54 5.59
N CYS A 289 -4.72 7.86 6.82
CA CYS A 289 -5.68 8.94 7.06
C CYS A 289 -5.13 10.31 6.63
N ARG A 290 -3.84 10.57 6.90
CA ARG A 290 -3.17 11.83 6.53
C ARG A 290 -3.00 11.99 5.01
N LEU A 291 -2.75 10.90 4.30
CA LEU A 291 -2.64 10.86 2.84
C LEU A 291 -4.01 10.84 2.15
N GLY A 292 -5.09 10.63 2.90
CA GLY A 292 -6.46 10.52 2.37
C GLY A 292 -6.79 9.15 1.78
N PHE A 293 -5.92 8.16 1.98
CA PHE A 293 -6.11 6.79 1.51
C PHE A 293 -7.05 5.98 2.38
N ALA A 294 -7.12 6.30 3.67
CA ALA A 294 -8.04 5.68 4.60
C ALA A 294 -8.88 6.74 5.31
N ARG A 295 -10.05 6.33 5.78
CA ARG A 295 -10.96 7.18 6.56
C ARG A 295 -11.43 6.44 7.79
N LYS A 296 -11.54 7.19 8.88
CA LYS A 296 -12.08 6.71 10.14
C LYS A 296 -13.60 6.71 10.08
N ARG A 297 -14.25 5.62 10.47
CA ARG A 297 -15.73 5.52 10.48
C ARG A 297 -16.33 6.42 11.56
N VAL A 298 -15.83 6.31 12.79
CA VAL A 298 -16.27 7.10 13.94
C VAL A 298 -15.12 8.01 14.36
N THR A 299 -15.32 9.31 14.18
CA THR A 299 -14.27 10.32 14.38
C THR A 299 -14.12 10.76 15.84
N GLY A 300 -15.13 10.49 16.69
CA GLY A 300 -15.14 10.88 18.10
C GLY A 300 -15.51 12.35 18.32
N ILE A 301 -15.82 13.07 17.24
CA ILE A 301 -16.21 14.49 17.27
C ILE A 301 -17.71 14.70 16.99
N GLU A 302 -18.50 13.63 16.93
CA GLU A 302 -19.93 13.67 16.56
C GLU A 302 -20.77 14.50 17.55
N GLY A 303 -20.28 14.70 18.78
CA GLY A 303 -20.92 15.55 19.79
C GLY A 303 -20.34 16.96 19.94
N ILE A 304 -19.32 17.33 19.15
CA ILE A 304 -18.60 18.60 19.29
C ILE A 304 -19.23 19.67 18.38
N ARG A 305 -19.46 20.86 18.94
CA ARG A 305 -19.89 22.02 18.14
C ARG A 305 -18.71 22.53 17.32
N MET A 306 -18.76 22.28 16.01
CA MET A 306 -17.73 22.74 15.08
C MET A 306 -17.76 24.26 14.91
N HIS A 307 -16.58 24.86 14.70
CA HIS A 307 -16.45 26.26 14.34
C HIS A 307 -17.12 26.53 12.97
N SER A 308 -17.69 27.72 12.79
CA SER A 308 -18.53 28.04 11.62
C SER A 308 -17.80 27.91 10.28
N SER A 309 -16.47 28.07 10.26
CA SER A 309 -15.65 27.91 9.04
C SER A 309 -15.62 26.48 8.50
N TRP A 310 -16.00 25.48 9.29
CA TRP A 310 -16.11 24.08 8.84
C TRP A 310 -17.43 23.77 8.12
N ALA A 311 -18.49 24.56 8.35
CA ALA A 311 -19.82 24.29 7.81
C ALA A 311 -19.88 24.30 6.28
N THR A 312 -19.10 25.17 5.63
CA THR A 312 -19.02 25.30 4.16
C THR A 312 -18.46 24.03 3.49
N ARG A 313 -17.63 23.24 4.19
CA ARG A 313 -16.97 22.06 3.64
C ARG A 313 -17.91 20.84 3.58
N THR A 314 -18.84 20.74 4.52
CA THR A 314 -19.85 19.67 4.57
C THR A 314 -20.75 19.63 3.33
N ILE A 315 -20.92 20.76 2.64
CA ILE A 315 -21.76 20.89 1.44
C ILE A 315 -21.01 20.44 0.17
N SER A 316 -19.67 20.51 0.16
CA SER A 316 -18.84 20.15 -1.01
C SER A 316 -18.29 18.72 -0.98
N GLY A 317 -18.55 17.94 0.07
CA GLY A 317 -18.06 16.56 0.21
C GLY A 317 -18.57 15.56 -0.85
N THR A 318 -19.48 15.96 -1.74
CA THR A 318 -20.04 15.11 -2.82
C THR A 318 -19.53 15.51 -4.22
N THR A 319 -18.80 16.62 -4.36
CA THR A 319 -18.29 17.07 -5.67
C THR A 319 -17.15 18.05 -5.44
N MET A 320 -15.91 17.65 -5.75
CA MET A 320 -14.87 18.42 -6.46
C MET A 320 -13.45 17.91 -6.14
N THR A 321 -12.88 17.14 -7.07
CA THR A 321 -11.49 17.30 -7.55
C THR A 321 -11.48 17.13 -9.07
N ALA A 322 -12.26 17.95 -9.77
CA ALA A 322 -12.06 18.19 -11.20
C ALA A 322 -11.16 19.42 -11.33
N SER A 323 -9.84 19.20 -11.27
CA SER A 323 -8.85 20.19 -11.71
C SER A 323 -7.95 19.54 -12.75
N ASN A 324 -8.25 19.85 -14.02
CA ASN A 324 -7.43 19.75 -15.22
C ASN A 324 -6.17 18.87 -15.15
N THR A 325 -6.31 17.60 -15.54
CA THR A 325 -5.20 16.72 -15.94
C THR A 325 -5.49 16.10 -17.30
N GLN A 326 -5.63 16.93 -18.33
CA GLN A 326 -5.90 16.46 -19.70
C GLN A 326 -4.62 16.21 -20.52
N ASP A 327 -3.44 16.57 -19.99
CA ASP A 327 -2.18 16.54 -20.76
C ASP A 327 -1.18 15.43 -20.41
N ASP A 328 -1.46 14.55 -19.44
CA ASP A 328 -0.53 13.48 -19.03
C ASP A 328 -0.70 12.14 -19.78
N LEU A 329 -1.39 12.17 -20.92
CA LEU A 329 -1.91 11.00 -21.63
C LEU A 329 -0.90 10.21 -22.47
N LEU A 330 0.40 10.54 -22.48
CA LEU A 330 1.32 10.00 -23.49
C LEU A 330 2.62 9.33 -23.00
N SER A 331 2.84 9.16 -21.69
CA SER A 331 4.11 8.56 -21.20
C SER A 331 3.99 7.17 -20.54
N LEU A 332 2.78 6.63 -20.40
CA LEU A 332 2.55 5.28 -19.84
C LEU A 332 2.66 4.15 -20.88
N SER A 333 2.73 4.47 -22.19
CA SER A 333 2.80 3.46 -23.25
C SER A 333 4.18 2.79 -23.36
N THR A 334 5.25 3.44 -22.90
CA THR A 334 6.62 2.93 -23.05
C THR A 334 7.01 1.88 -22.00
N GLY A 335 6.29 1.78 -20.87
CA GLY A 335 6.58 0.81 -19.81
C GLY A 335 5.76 -0.49 -19.86
N LEU A 336 4.76 -0.57 -20.74
CA LEU A 336 3.86 -1.72 -20.93
C LEU A 336 4.37 -2.69 -22.01
N GLY A 337 5.23 -2.23 -22.92
CA GLY A 337 5.81 -3.06 -23.99
C GLY A 337 6.78 -4.12 -23.48
N GLU A 338 7.56 -3.83 -22.42
CA GLU A 338 8.56 -4.75 -21.89
C GLU A 338 7.97 -5.87 -21.01
N LEU A 339 6.81 -5.64 -20.37
CA LEU A 339 6.11 -6.66 -19.57
C LEU A 339 5.36 -7.67 -20.46
N SER A 340 4.93 -7.25 -21.64
CA SER A 340 4.34 -8.16 -22.63
C SER A 340 5.39 -9.08 -23.27
N ALA A 341 6.65 -8.66 -23.34
CA ALA A 341 7.75 -9.46 -23.90
C ALA A 341 8.31 -10.48 -22.90
N ALA A 342 8.27 -10.19 -21.59
CA ALA A 342 8.71 -11.11 -20.55
C ALA A 342 7.76 -12.31 -20.32
N LEU A 343 6.53 -12.26 -20.83
CA LEU A 343 5.54 -13.35 -20.76
C LEU A 343 5.56 -14.26 -22.00
N THR A 344 6.41 -13.97 -22.98
CA THR A 344 6.68 -14.84 -24.13
C THR A 344 8.12 -15.31 -24.04
N GLY A 345 8.39 -16.25 -23.13
CA GLY A 345 9.68 -16.92 -23.03
C GLY A 345 9.88 -17.85 -24.22
N GLU A 346 10.88 -17.54 -25.03
CA GLU A 346 11.41 -18.41 -26.08
C GLU A 346 12.09 -19.63 -25.42
N GLU A 347 11.74 -20.83 -25.89
CA GLU A 347 12.30 -22.10 -25.47
C GLU A 347 13.70 -22.27 -26.08
N GLU A 348 14.75 -22.32 -25.25
CA GLU A 348 16.06 -22.85 -25.64
C GLU A 348 16.15 -24.34 -25.26
N GLU A 349 16.50 -25.15 -26.24
CA GLU A 349 16.70 -26.60 -26.18
C GLU A 349 17.98 -26.96 -25.40
N ASP A 350 17.91 -27.92 -24.48
CA ASP A 350 19.11 -28.64 -24.02
C ASP A 350 18.79 -30.12 -23.73
N GLU A 351 19.66 -30.99 -24.24
CA GLU A 351 19.52 -32.45 -24.36
C GLU A 351 19.79 -33.25 -23.06
N ASP A 352 19.05 -34.35 -22.94
CA ASP A 352 19.39 -35.65 -22.36
C ASP A 352 20.17 -35.79 -21.03
N ARG A 353 19.49 -36.39 -20.02
CA ARG A 353 19.98 -37.65 -19.40
C ARG A 353 18.93 -38.37 -18.54
N ALA A 354 18.65 -39.62 -18.94
CA ALA A 354 17.75 -40.56 -18.29
C ALA A 354 18.33 -41.24 -17.04
N VAL A 355 17.51 -41.48 -16.01
CA VAL A 355 17.58 -42.67 -15.13
C VAL A 355 16.17 -43.08 -14.68
N SER A 356 15.87 -44.37 -14.83
CA SER A 356 14.58 -45.04 -14.66
C SER A 356 14.07 -45.22 -13.22
N PRO A 357 12.76 -45.51 -13.03
CA PRO A 357 12.10 -45.67 -11.73
C PRO A 357 12.12 -47.13 -11.24
N ARG A 358 11.85 -47.34 -9.95
CA ARG A 358 11.44 -48.65 -9.41
C ARG A 358 10.15 -48.54 -8.61
N ASP A 359 9.27 -49.47 -8.95
CA ASP A 359 7.92 -49.72 -8.48
C ASP A 359 7.77 -49.91 -6.98
N SER A 360 6.56 -49.65 -6.45
CA SER A 360 5.63 -50.71 -5.96
C SER A 360 4.42 -50.13 -5.20
N GLN A 361 3.21 -50.42 -5.72
CA GLN A 361 2.00 -50.96 -5.03
C GLN A 361 1.49 -50.24 -3.75
N SER A 362 0.21 -49.97 -3.46
CA SER A 362 -1.12 -50.34 -3.98
C SER A 362 -2.18 -49.58 -3.13
N PRO A 363 -3.49 -49.61 -3.46
CA PRO A 363 -4.42 -48.50 -3.21
C PRO A 363 -5.43 -48.66 -2.05
N ALA A 364 -6.02 -47.51 -1.70
CA ALA A 364 -7.40 -47.29 -1.22
C ALA A 364 -7.84 -47.85 0.15
N THR A 365 -8.32 -46.95 1.01
CA THR A 365 -9.73 -46.99 1.45
C THR A 365 -10.19 -45.56 1.78
N MET A 366 -11.06 -45.02 0.92
CA MET A 366 -11.78 -43.78 1.13
C MET A 366 -12.74 -43.96 2.29
N SER A 367 -12.59 -43.15 3.34
CA SER A 367 -13.63 -42.92 4.34
C SER A 367 -14.05 -41.46 4.20
N ALA A 368 -15.27 -41.23 3.70
CA ALA A 368 -15.88 -39.92 3.68
C ALA A 368 -16.05 -39.38 5.11
N PRO A 369 -15.67 -38.14 5.42
CA PRO A 369 -16.26 -37.39 6.52
C PRO A 369 -17.49 -36.67 5.93
N GLN A 370 -18.71 -37.16 6.15
CA GLN A 370 -19.55 -36.80 7.30
C GLN A 370 -19.46 -35.32 7.66
N THR A 371 -20.43 -34.56 7.11
CA THR A 371 -21.17 -33.47 7.76
C THR A 371 -20.41 -32.74 8.86
N ALA A 372 -19.60 -31.75 8.45
CA ALA A 372 -19.24 -30.65 9.34
C ALA A 372 -20.46 -29.75 9.50
N GLU A 373 -20.91 -29.66 10.75
CA GLU A 373 -21.97 -28.79 11.23
C GLU A 373 -21.79 -27.38 10.69
N THR A 374 -22.88 -26.85 10.14
CA THR A 374 -22.93 -25.53 9.53
C THR A 374 -22.73 -24.49 10.61
N ALA A 375 -21.48 -24.06 10.79
CA ALA A 375 -21.20 -22.77 11.40
C ALA A 375 -21.83 -21.72 10.49
N SER A 376 -23.04 -21.28 10.83
CA SER A 376 -23.66 -20.07 10.29
C SER A 376 -22.83 -18.86 10.71
N GLY A 377 -21.67 -18.68 10.07
CA GLY A 377 -20.88 -17.45 10.12
C GLY A 377 -21.24 -16.59 8.93
N ALA A 378 -21.75 -15.39 9.17
CA ALA A 378 -22.01 -14.37 8.17
C ALA A 378 -20.69 -13.85 7.56
N GLY A 379 -19.96 -14.69 6.82
CA GLY A 379 -18.72 -14.31 6.15
C GLY A 379 -18.99 -13.79 4.74
N LYS A 380 -18.17 -12.85 4.28
CA LYS A 380 -18.24 -12.30 2.92
C LYS A 380 -17.77 -13.33 1.89
N VAL A 381 -18.08 -13.13 0.62
CA VAL A 381 -17.54 -13.91 -0.50
C VAL A 381 -16.35 -13.15 -1.09
N ALA A 382 -15.17 -13.77 -1.15
CA ALA A 382 -13.98 -13.21 -1.78
C ALA A 382 -13.94 -13.57 -3.26
N LEU A 383 -13.99 -12.59 -4.15
CA LEU A 383 -13.71 -12.75 -5.57
C LEU A 383 -12.22 -12.52 -5.82
N VAL A 384 -11.48 -13.59 -6.06
CA VAL A 384 -10.03 -13.56 -6.27
C VAL A 384 -9.72 -13.37 -7.76
N PHE A 385 -8.87 -12.38 -8.04
CA PHE A 385 -8.43 -12.04 -9.39
C PHE A 385 -6.91 -11.82 -9.43
N ASP A 386 -6.34 -11.78 -10.63
CA ASP A 386 -4.93 -11.56 -10.91
C ASP A 386 -4.66 -10.15 -11.46
N SER A 387 -3.39 -9.76 -11.49
CA SER A 387 -2.95 -8.46 -12.01
C SER A 387 -3.36 -8.16 -13.46
N THR A 388 -3.70 -9.17 -14.26
CA THR A 388 -4.19 -8.98 -15.62
C THR A 388 -5.53 -8.25 -15.63
N LEU A 389 -6.45 -8.55 -14.71
CA LEU A 389 -7.74 -7.87 -14.61
C LEU A 389 -7.55 -6.36 -14.37
N THR A 390 -6.67 -6.00 -13.44
CA THR A 390 -6.36 -4.58 -13.15
C THR A 390 -5.71 -3.88 -14.33
N ALA A 391 -4.83 -4.55 -15.08
CA ALA A 391 -4.22 -4.00 -16.28
C ALA A 391 -5.28 -3.68 -17.35
N PHE A 392 -6.26 -4.56 -17.53
CA PHE A 392 -7.36 -4.35 -18.46
C PHE A 392 -8.23 -3.16 -18.06
N LEU A 393 -8.58 -3.04 -16.78
CA LEU A 393 -9.37 -1.91 -16.27
C LEU A 393 -8.64 -0.56 -16.35
N MET A 394 -7.31 -0.57 -16.32
CA MET A 394 -6.48 0.63 -16.45
C MET A 394 -6.29 1.10 -17.91
N MET A 395 -6.68 0.30 -18.92
CA MET A 395 -6.63 0.74 -20.30
C MET A 395 -7.64 1.87 -20.53
N GLY A 396 -7.16 3.05 -20.94
CA GLY A 396 -7.94 4.27 -21.05
C GLY A 396 -9.13 4.25 -22.02
N ASN A 397 -9.28 3.17 -22.79
CA ASN A 397 -10.34 3.02 -23.78
C ASN A 397 -11.70 2.63 -23.16
N LEU A 398 -11.74 2.02 -21.97
CA LEU A 398 -13.00 1.53 -21.36
C LEU A 398 -13.80 2.65 -20.69
N SER A 399 -13.17 3.37 -19.76
CA SER A 399 -13.73 4.55 -19.10
C SER A 399 -12.66 5.20 -18.23
N THR A 400 -12.55 6.53 -18.27
CA THR A 400 -11.65 7.28 -17.38
C THR A 400 -12.08 7.22 -15.91
N ALA A 401 -13.38 7.00 -15.65
CA ALA A 401 -13.94 6.93 -14.30
C ALA A 401 -13.59 5.61 -13.57
N LEU A 402 -13.21 4.56 -14.30
CA LEU A 402 -12.76 3.30 -13.71
C LEU A 402 -11.33 3.35 -13.19
N LYS A 403 -10.53 4.35 -13.60
CA LYS A 403 -9.10 4.42 -13.28
C LYS A 403 -8.84 4.43 -11.78
N GLY A 404 -9.58 5.21 -10.99
CA GLY A 404 -9.39 5.27 -9.53
C GLY A 404 -9.63 3.92 -8.85
N HIS A 405 -10.69 3.22 -9.24
CA HIS A 405 -11.00 1.88 -8.73
C HIS A 405 -9.99 0.82 -9.22
N ALA A 406 -9.53 0.92 -10.46
CA ALA A 406 -8.52 0.02 -11.01
C ALA A 406 -7.16 0.18 -10.31
N VAL A 407 -6.75 1.42 -10.02
CA VAL A 407 -5.55 1.72 -9.22
C VAL A 407 -5.70 1.19 -7.80
N THR A 408 -6.88 1.36 -7.19
CA THR A 408 -7.18 0.82 -5.85
C THR A 408 -7.07 -0.71 -5.85
N LEU A 409 -7.68 -1.40 -6.82
CA LEU A 409 -7.59 -2.84 -7.00
C LEU A 409 -6.15 -3.33 -7.24
N PHE A 410 -5.30 -2.53 -7.89
CA PHE A 410 -3.91 -2.88 -8.13
C PHE A 410 -3.03 -2.66 -6.89
N GLU A 411 -3.09 -1.48 -6.28
CA GLU A 411 -2.20 -1.06 -5.19
C GLU A 411 -2.64 -1.61 -3.83
N VAL A 412 -3.92 -1.46 -3.49
CA VAL A 412 -4.48 -1.99 -2.25
C VAL A 412 -4.67 -3.50 -2.36
N GLY A 413 -5.02 -3.97 -3.56
CA GLY A 413 -5.34 -5.37 -3.77
C GLY A 413 -6.68 -5.79 -3.19
N LYS A 414 -7.52 -4.86 -2.74
CA LYS A 414 -8.83 -5.15 -2.15
C LYS A 414 -9.84 -4.06 -2.50
N LEU A 415 -11.07 -4.47 -2.82
CA LEU A 415 -12.23 -3.60 -2.98
C LEU A 415 -13.40 -4.17 -2.17
N GLY A 416 -13.84 -3.44 -1.15
CA GLY A 416 -14.93 -3.87 -0.27
C GLY A 416 -16.33 -3.65 -0.86
N ASP A 417 -17.35 -4.29 -0.27
CA ASP A 417 -18.74 -4.26 -0.75
C ASP A 417 -19.31 -2.85 -1.02
N ASP A 418 -19.00 -1.89 -0.14
CA ASP A 418 -19.42 -0.48 -0.26
C ASP A 418 -18.98 0.13 -1.60
N GLN A 419 -17.68 0.01 -1.91
CA GLN A 419 -17.09 0.55 -3.13
C GLN A 419 -17.42 -0.31 -4.35
N LEU A 420 -17.68 -1.60 -4.13
CA LEU A 420 -18.08 -2.51 -5.19
C LEU A 420 -19.38 -2.06 -5.85
N ARG A 421 -20.32 -1.47 -5.10
CA ARG A 421 -21.55 -0.93 -5.68
C ARG A 421 -21.27 0.21 -6.66
N ASP A 422 -20.46 1.18 -6.25
CA ASP A 422 -20.06 2.30 -7.13
C ASP A 422 -19.27 1.80 -8.36
N PHE A 423 -18.40 0.81 -8.16
CA PHE A 423 -17.67 0.17 -9.25
C PHE A 423 -18.59 -0.57 -10.24
N MET A 424 -19.62 -1.27 -9.76
CA MET A 424 -20.61 -1.92 -10.61
C MET A 424 -21.40 -0.90 -11.45
N ASP A 425 -21.80 0.22 -10.86
CA ASP A 425 -22.48 1.32 -11.55
C ASP A 425 -21.59 1.95 -12.63
N LEU A 426 -20.27 1.98 -12.41
CA LEU A 426 -19.29 2.43 -13.40
C LEU A 426 -19.09 1.40 -14.52
N LEU A 427 -19.05 0.10 -14.18
CA LEU A 427 -18.94 -0.99 -15.15
C LEU A 427 -20.17 -1.06 -16.07
N GLU A 428 -21.37 -0.76 -15.57
CA GLU A 428 -22.58 -0.67 -16.39
C GLU A 428 -22.50 0.41 -17.48
N LYS A 429 -21.75 1.49 -17.21
CA LYS A 429 -21.59 2.65 -18.10
C LYS A 429 -20.43 2.49 -19.09
N VAL A 430 -19.74 1.34 -19.10
CA VAL A 430 -18.60 1.10 -19.98
C VAL A 430 -19.04 1.02 -21.44
N ASN A 431 -18.23 1.64 -22.31
CA ASN A 431 -18.45 1.59 -23.75
C ASN A 431 -18.31 0.14 -24.26
N ARG A 432 -19.33 -0.34 -24.97
CA ARG A 432 -19.29 -1.65 -25.62
C ARG A 432 -18.61 -1.51 -26.97
N PHE A 433 -17.48 -2.18 -27.14
CA PHE A 433 -16.71 -2.17 -28.38
C PHE A 433 -17.03 -3.41 -29.21
N ALA A 434 -17.25 -3.22 -30.51
CA ALA A 434 -17.65 -4.30 -31.41
C ALA A 434 -16.46 -4.99 -32.11
N GLU A 435 -15.30 -4.34 -32.21
CA GLU A 435 -14.13 -4.88 -32.95
C GLU A 435 -12.79 -4.66 -32.22
N GLY A 436 -11.83 -5.55 -32.46
CA GLY A 436 -10.45 -5.48 -31.96
C GLY A 436 -10.23 -6.01 -30.54
N GLU A 437 -9.05 -5.76 -29.98
CA GLU A 437 -8.70 -6.12 -28.59
C GLU A 437 -9.61 -5.41 -27.57
N ALA A 438 -10.09 -4.21 -27.91
CA ALA A 438 -11.07 -3.46 -27.12
C ALA A 438 -12.39 -4.22 -26.94
N ALA A 439 -12.81 -5.01 -27.93
CA ALA A 439 -14.00 -5.86 -27.82
C ALA A 439 -13.81 -6.94 -26.74
N ARG A 440 -12.62 -7.55 -26.67
CA ARG A 440 -12.30 -8.55 -25.63
C ARG A 440 -12.36 -7.92 -24.24
N TYR A 441 -11.76 -6.75 -24.04
CA TYR A 441 -11.81 -6.06 -22.75
C TYR A 441 -13.24 -5.71 -22.32
N SER A 442 -14.07 -5.26 -23.27
CA SER A 442 -15.49 -4.97 -22.98
C SER A 442 -16.29 -6.24 -22.63
N LEU A 443 -15.97 -7.38 -23.25
CA LEU A 443 -16.57 -8.67 -22.93
C LEU A 443 -16.16 -9.13 -21.53
N HIS A 444 -14.87 -9.00 -21.17
CA HIS A 444 -14.38 -9.33 -19.83
C HIS A 444 -15.02 -8.45 -18.76
N ALA A 445 -15.15 -7.14 -19.00
CA ALA A 445 -15.85 -6.21 -18.11
C ALA A 445 -17.33 -6.58 -17.93
N THR A 446 -18.01 -6.95 -19.02
CA THR A 446 -19.42 -7.39 -18.97
C THR A 446 -19.58 -8.72 -18.22
N GLY A 447 -18.69 -9.68 -18.48
CA GLY A 447 -18.69 -10.96 -17.77
C GLY A 447 -18.42 -10.82 -16.27
N LEU A 448 -17.51 -9.92 -15.89
CA LEU A 448 -17.26 -9.56 -14.48
C LEU A 448 -18.51 -8.94 -13.86
N LEU A 449 -19.15 -7.98 -14.53
CA LEU A 449 -20.38 -7.35 -14.04
C LEU A 449 -21.51 -8.38 -13.83
N ASP A 450 -21.71 -9.29 -14.77
CA ASP A 450 -22.73 -10.33 -14.65
C ASP A 450 -22.44 -11.30 -13.50
N LEU A 451 -21.17 -11.64 -13.27
CA LEU A 451 -20.76 -12.44 -12.11
C LEU A 451 -21.04 -11.70 -10.79
N LEU A 452 -20.63 -10.43 -10.69
CA LEU A 452 -20.86 -9.62 -9.49
C LEU A 452 -22.36 -9.44 -9.19
N LYS A 453 -23.18 -9.23 -10.23
CA LYS A 453 -24.64 -9.16 -10.09
C LYS A 453 -25.24 -10.46 -9.57
N LYS A 454 -24.78 -11.62 -10.05
CA LYS A 454 -25.25 -12.93 -9.57
C LYS A 454 -24.85 -13.20 -8.12
N LEU A 455 -23.61 -12.87 -7.76
CA LEU A 455 -23.11 -13.04 -6.39
C LEU A 455 -23.85 -12.13 -5.41
N LYS A 456 -24.05 -10.85 -5.74
CA LYS A 456 -24.87 -9.93 -4.93
C LYS A 456 -26.34 -10.31 -4.89
N GLY A 457 -26.89 -10.80 -6.01
CA GLY A 457 -28.29 -11.25 -6.11
C GLY A 457 -28.61 -12.45 -5.22
N ALA A 458 -27.60 -13.25 -4.84
CA ALA A 458 -27.72 -14.32 -3.86
C ALA A 458 -27.72 -13.83 -2.39
N GLY A 459 -27.60 -12.52 -2.15
CA GLY A 459 -27.65 -11.92 -0.82
C GLY A 459 -26.32 -11.94 -0.06
N HIS A 460 -25.21 -12.23 -0.75
CA HIS A 460 -23.88 -12.21 -0.15
C HIS A 460 -23.20 -10.84 -0.32
N GLU A 461 -22.50 -10.40 0.73
CA GLU A 461 -21.50 -9.33 0.62
C GLU A 461 -20.29 -9.87 -0.14
N VAL A 462 -19.79 -9.10 -1.11
CA VAL A 462 -18.71 -9.53 -1.99
C VAL A 462 -17.55 -8.54 -1.91
N ASP A 463 -16.36 -9.06 -1.67
CA ASP A 463 -15.12 -8.29 -1.79
C ASP A 463 -14.31 -8.80 -2.97
N MET A 464 -13.68 -7.91 -3.73
CA MET A 464 -12.70 -8.30 -4.74
C MET A 464 -11.30 -8.25 -4.15
N ILE A 465 -10.51 -9.31 -4.34
CA ILE A 465 -9.15 -9.42 -3.78
C ILE A 465 -8.16 -9.83 -4.87
N ARG A 466 -7.07 -9.09 -4.95
CA ARG A 466 -5.93 -9.41 -5.81
C ARG A 466 -5.09 -10.52 -5.17
N GLY A 467 -4.92 -11.64 -5.87
CA GLY A 467 -4.18 -12.79 -5.38
C GLY A 467 -2.74 -12.44 -4.97
N GLU A 468 -2.04 -11.64 -5.79
CA GLU A 468 -0.63 -11.33 -5.56
C GLU A 468 -0.42 -10.45 -4.32
N SER A 469 -1.40 -9.59 -3.99
CA SER A 469 -1.34 -8.74 -2.79
C SER A 469 -1.36 -9.57 -1.50
N LEU A 470 -1.99 -10.75 -1.52
CA LEU A 470 -1.99 -11.68 -0.38
C LEU A 470 -0.64 -12.34 -0.14
N LEU A 471 0.27 -12.36 -1.12
CA LEU A 471 1.62 -12.93 -0.97
C LEU A 471 2.58 -12.01 -0.22
N SER A 472 2.23 -10.74 -0.09
CA SER A 472 2.95 -9.83 0.81
C SER A 472 2.86 -10.29 2.28
N LEU A 473 1.82 -11.06 2.61
CA LEU A 473 1.56 -11.61 3.93
C LEU A 473 2.22 -12.98 4.09
N ASP A 474 2.67 -13.29 5.30
CA ASP A 474 3.10 -14.65 5.63
C ASP A 474 1.90 -15.62 5.60
N THR A 475 2.19 -16.91 5.41
CA THR A 475 1.16 -17.95 5.24
C THR A 475 0.18 -18.00 6.40
N GLN A 476 0.62 -17.75 7.63
CA GLN A 476 -0.25 -17.79 8.80
C GLN A 476 -1.16 -16.56 8.86
N SER A 477 -0.62 -15.35 8.66
CA SER A 477 -1.40 -14.11 8.61
C SER A 477 -2.45 -14.15 7.50
N ARG A 478 -2.07 -14.65 6.31
CA ARG A 478 -3.00 -14.84 5.19
C ARG A 478 -4.15 -15.77 5.55
N THR A 479 -3.86 -16.90 6.21
CA THR A 479 -4.89 -17.86 6.63
C THR A 479 -5.85 -17.25 7.66
N ARG A 480 -5.32 -16.52 8.65
CA ARG A 480 -6.12 -15.82 9.67
C ARG A 480 -7.04 -14.76 9.05
N LEU A 481 -6.49 -13.94 8.15
CA LEU A 481 -7.26 -12.90 7.45
C LEU A 481 -8.41 -13.53 6.65
N LEU A 482 -8.11 -14.56 5.83
CA LEU A 482 -9.11 -15.18 4.98
C LEU A 482 -10.22 -15.87 5.80
N HIS A 483 -9.86 -16.60 6.85
CA HIS A 483 -10.83 -17.29 7.70
C HIS A 483 -11.70 -16.34 8.52
N LYS A 484 -11.16 -15.17 8.91
CA LYS A 484 -11.93 -14.20 9.69
C LYS A 484 -12.92 -13.44 8.80
N ALA A 485 -12.50 -13.04 7.60
CA ALA A 485 -13.28 -12.16 6.74
C ALA A 485 -14.22 -12.90 5.77
N TYR A 486 -13.87 -14.10 5.32
CA TYR A 486 -14.54 -14.76 4.19
C TYR A 486 -15.06 -16.15 4.53
N CYS A 487 -16.22 -16.50 3.96
CA CYS A 487 -16.79 -17.84 4.02
C CYS A 487 -16.54 -18.68 2.76
N LEU A 488 -16.27 -18.01 1.63
CA LEU A 488 -16.10 -18.63 0.31
C LEU A 488 -15.14 -17.77 -0.52
N ALA A 489 -14.21 -18.41 -1.22
CA ALA A 489 -13.38 -17.76 -2.23
C ALA A 489 -13.75 -18.27 -3.63
N VAL A 490 -13.86 -17.35 -4.59
CA VAL A 490 -14.19 -17.62 -5.99
C VAL A 490 -13.10 -17.04 -6.88
N ALA A 491 -12.43 -17.87 -7.67
CA ALA A 491 -11.45 -17.44 -8.66
C ALA A 491 -12.09 -17.31 -10.05
N VAL A 492 -11.87 -16.15 -10.70
CA VAL A 492 -12.42 -15.84 -12.03
C VAL A 492 -11.58 -16.42 -13.17
N ALA A 493 -10.27 -16.58 -12.93
CA ALA A 493 -9.29 -17.04 -13.88
C ALA A 493 -8.30 -17.99 -13.18
N PRO A 494 -7.58 -18.85 -13.91
CA PRO A 494 -6.46 -19.60 -13.33
C PRO A 494 -5.47 -18.61 -12.71
N LEU A 495 -5.39 -18.64 -11.38
CA LEU A 495 -4.47 -17.78 -10.64
C LEU A 495 -3.05 -18.23 -10.97
N SER A 496 -2.14 -17.31 -11.29
CA SER A 496 -0.75 -17.67 -11.61
C SER A 496 -0.11 -18.46 -10.46
N ALA A 497 0.75 -19.44 -10.80
CA ALA A 497 1.42 -20.30 -9.80
C ALA A 497 2.23 -19.48 -8.78
N ASP A 498 2.80 -18.37 -9.24
CA ASP A 498 3.53 -17.41 -8.41
C ASP A 498 2.60 -16.46 -7.64
N GLY A 499 1.32 -16.36 -7.99
CA GLY A 499 0.39 -15.31 -7.56
C GLY A 499 -0.66 -15.73 -6.53
N CYS A 500 -1.00 -17.02 -6.40
CA CYS A 500 -2.04 -17.41 -5.44
C CYS A 500 -2.06 -18.90 -5.05
N THR A 501 -1.10 -19.33 -4.22
CA THR A 501 -1.24 -20.58 -3.46
C THR A 501 -2.14 -20.34 -2.25
N LEU A 502 -3.44 -20.12 -2.45
CA LEU A 502 -4.38 -20.09 -1.33
C LEU A 502 -4.29 -21.43 -0.59
N PRO A 503 -4.20 -21.45 0.74
CA PRO A 503 -4.27 -22.69 1.49
C PRO A 503 -5.68 -23.28 1.32
N LEU A 504 -5.84 -24.16 0.34
CA LEU A 504 -7.09 -24.82 -0.06
C LEU A 504 -7.72 -25.66 1.06
N SER A 505 -7.01 -25.87 2.18
CA SER A 505 -7.45 -26.72 3.29
C SER A 505 -8.38 -26.04 4.30
N SER A 506 -8.53 -24.71 4.28
CA SER A 506 -9.29 -24.00 5.34
C SER A 506 -10.50 -23.19 4.87
N LEU A 507 -10.67 -22.93 3.56
CA LEU A 507 -11.75 -22.12 3.03
C LEU A 507 -12.38 -22.82 1.79
N PRO A 508 -13.72 -22.93 1.70
CA PRO A 508 -14.38 -23.35 0.47
C PRO A 508 -13.89 -22.50 -0.72
N PHE A 509 -13.42 -23.15 -1.78
CA PHE A 509 -12.85 -22.50 -2.95
C PHE A 509 -13.54 -22.98 -4.23
N LEU A 510 -13.95 -22.04 -5.07
CA LEU A 510 -14.57 -22.29 -6.37
C LEU A 510 -13.74 -21.66 -7.49
N GLY A 511 -13.47 -22.42 -8.54
CA GLY A 511 -12.69 -21.97 -9.70
C GLY A 511 -11.37 -22.73 -9.85
N PRO A 512 -10.56 -22.41 -10.87
CA PRO A 512 -9.25 -23.02 -11.08
C PRO A 512 -8.22 -22.41 -10.11
N PRO A 513 -7.70 -23.18 -9.12
CA PRO A 513 -6.77 -22.63 -8.12
C PRO A 513 -5.38 -22.35 -8.68
N ILE A 514 -4.98 -23.07 -9.72
CA ILE A 514 -3.65 -23.01 -10.34
C ILE A 514 -3.79 -23.16 -11.86
N PRO A 515 -2.86 -22.63 -12.68
CA PRO A 515 -2.96 -22.70 -14.13
C PRO A 515 -2.89 -24.14 -14.66
N GLU A 516 -2.20 -25.03 -13.95
CA GLU A 516 -2.04 -26.46 -14.25
C GLU A 516 -3.40 -27.17 -14.35
N VAL A 517 -4.41 -26.71 -13.60
CA VAL A 517 -5.78 -27.27 -13.62
C VAL A 517 -6.48 -27.01 -14.96
N CYS A 518 -6.07 -25.96 -15.68
CA CYS A 518 -6.60 -25.64 -17.00
C CYS A 518 -5.94 -26.46 -18.12
N PHE A 519 -4.83 -27.17 -17.87
CA PHE A 519 -4.18 -28.00 -18.88
C PHE A 519 -5.07 -29.17 -19.30
N CYS A 520 -5.02 -29.50 -20.59
CA CYS A 520 -5.76 -30.63 -21.17
C CYS A 520 -5.42 -31.94 -20.45
N TRP A 521 -4.15 -32.14 -20.08
CA TRP A 521 -3.66 -33.31 -19.35
C TRP A 521 -4.28 -33.48 -17.97
N PHE A 522 -4.44 -32.39 -17.23
CA PHE A 522 -5.08 -32.43 -15.91
C PHE A 522 -6.55 -32.83 -16.02
N ARG A 523 -7.28 -32.26 -16.99
CA ARG A 523 -8.67 -32.66 -17.27
C ARG A 523 -8.78 -34.13 -17.65
N LEU A 524 -7.92 -34.60 -18.55
CA LEU A 524 -7.85 -36.01 -18.95
C LEU A 524 -7.57 -36.93 -17.74
N SER A 525 -6.69 -36.50 -16.82
CA SER A 525 -6.39 -37.27 -15.60
C SER A 525 -7.60 -37.37 -14.66
N ILE A 526 -8.39 -36.29 -14.50
CA ILE A 526 -9.64 -36.31 -13.72
C ILE A 526 -10.65 -37.25 -14.36
N TYR A 527 -10.85 -37.17 -15.68
CA TYR A 527 -11.79 -38.07 -16.37
C TYR A 527 -11.40 -39.54 -16.22
N ASN A 528 -10.10 -39.84 -16.30
CA ASN A 528 -9.58 -41.18 -16.04
C ASN A 528 -9.88 -41.63 -14.60
N LEU A 529 -9.63 -40.77 -13.61
CA LEU A 529 -9.91 -41.05 -12.20
C LEU A 529 -11.42 -41.22 -11.90
N CYS A 530 -12.28 -40.47 -12.57
CA CYS A 530 -13.73 -40.52 -12.38
C CYS A 530 -14.43 -41.64 -13.16
N GLY A 531 -13.71 -42.39 -14.00
CA GLY A 531 -14.25 -43.54 -14.75
C GLY A 531 -15.40 -43.22 -15.71
N SER A 532 -15.62 -41.94 -16.01
CA SER A 532 -16.72 -41.44 -16.84
C SER A 532 -16.12 -40.81 -18.09
N GLY A 533 -15.71 -41.66 -19.03
CA GLY A 533 -15.05 -41.27 -20.27
C GLY A 533 -15.69 -41.92 -21.49
N GLU A 534 -16.81 -41.36 -21.98
CA GLU A 534 -17.20 -41.58 -23.38
C GLU A 534 -16.54 -40.50 -24.24
N CYS A 535 -15.61 -40.93 -25.11
CA CYS A 535 -14.94 -40.18 -26.19
C CYS A 535 -14.53 -38.73 -25.90
N ILE A 536 -13.30 -38.54 -25.40
CA ILE A 536 -12.67 -37.21 -25.32
C ILE A 536 -11.93 -36.94 -26.63
N ILE A 537 -12.44 -36.01 -27.44
CA ILE A 537 -11.65 -35.36 -28.50
C ILE A 537 -10.73 -34.37 -27.78
N ALA A 538 -9.47 -34.74 -27.57
CA ALA A 538 -8.45 -33.81 -27.10
C ALA A 538 -8.18 -32.78 -28.21
N VAL A 539 -8.75 -31.59 -28.08
CA VAL A 539 -8.44 -30.47 -28.97
C VAL A 539 -7.17 -29.82 -28.45
N SER A 540 -6.03 -30.17 -29.04
CA SER A 540 -4.77 -29.45 -28.80
C SER A 540 -4.82 -28.09 -29.51
N PRO A 541 -4.36 -27.00 -28.89
CA PRO A 541 -4.02 -25.78 -29.59
C PRO A 541 -3.17 -26.07 -30.83
N ARG A 542 -3.50 -25.44 -31.95
CA ARG A 542 -2.84 -25.67 -33.24
C ARG A 542 -1.36 -25.25 -33.15
N GLY A 543 -0.44 -26.21 -33.11
CA GLY A 543 1.01 -25.95 -33.07
C GLY A 543 1.77 -26.75 -32.02
N GLU A 544 1.10 -27.28 -30.98
CA GLU A 544 1.75 -28.14 -29.99
C GLU A 544 2.07 -29.53 -30.56
N ARG A 545 3.32 -29.98 -30.42
CA ARG A 545 3.76 -31.33 -30.75
C ARG A 545 3.87 -32.15 -29.48
N VAL A 546 2.98 -33.14 -29.33
CA VAL A 546 3.08 -34.11 -28.23
C VAL A 546 4.04 -35.22 -28.66
N SER A 547 5.19 -35.34 -28.00
CA SER A 547 6.20 -36.36 -28.31
C SER A 547 5.86 -37.74 -27.75
N ARG A 548 5.06 -37.81 -26.67
CA ARG A 548 4.63 -39.06 -26.04
C ARG A 548 3.29 -38.87 -25.31
N LEU A 549 2.38 -39.82 -25.46
CA LEU A 549 1.13 -39.83 -24.70
C LEU A 549 1.39 -40.44 -23.30
N PRO A 550 0.67 -40.03 -22.25
CA PRO A 550 0.68 -40.75 -20.99
C PRO A 550 0.27 -42.22 -21.22
N PRO A 551 0.86 -43.19 -20.49
CA PRO A 551 0.68 -44.62 -20.75
C PRO A 551 -0.76 -45.14 -20.54
N TRP A 552 -1.66 -44.32 -20.02
CA TRP A 552 -3.10 -44.60 -19.87
C TRP A 552 -3.94 -44.02 -21.02
N LEU A 553 -3.31 -43.32 -21.97
CA LEU A 553 -3.86 -42.78 -23.22
C LEU A 553 -3.22 -43.42 -24.47
N GLU A 554 -2.10 -44.13 -24.31
CA GLU A 554 -1.57 -45.12 -25.26
C GLU A 554 -2.42 -46.39 -25.23
#